data_AF-A0A7X6V595-F1
#
_entry.id   AF-A0A7X6V595-F1
#
_cell.length_a   1.000
_cell.length_b   1.000
_cell.length_c   1.000
_cell.angle_alpha   90.00
_cell.angle_beta   90.00
_cell.angle_gamma   90.00
#
_symmetry.space_group_name_H-M   'P 1'
#
loop_
_entity.id
_entity.type
_entity.pdbx_description
1 polymer ?
#
loop_
_entity_poly.entity_id
_entity_poly.type
_entity_poly.pdbx_seq_one_letter_code
_entity_poly.pdbx_strand_id
1 'polypeptide(L)'
;MILYKWFFNQPCKVPEKPDNVPRSAVWKGDCDEGQWIELVSMREDTCRFRIYQEYDGSLILDADFYYVDCENFRLTKDNWVEHIAYFGNNLELYDKSNPNKRCYLAPIYPPYYDAYSLVTVKE
;
A
#
# COMPACT_ATOMS: atom_id res chain seq x y z
N MET A 1 -11.11 -7.80 -21.05
CA MET A 1 -11.40 -8.06 -19.62
C MET A 1 -10.89 -9.44 -19.18
N ILE A 2 -9.64 -9.79 -19.53
CA ILE A 2 -8.99 -11.09 -19.18
C ILE A 2 -7.60 -10.84 -18.56
N LEU A 3 -6.93 -9.74 -18.96
CA LEU A 3 -5.61 -9.35 -18.47
C LEU A 3 -5.56 -8.99 -16.96
N TYR A 4 -6.55 -8.26 -16.43
CA TYR A 4 -6.47 -7.73 -15.07
C TYR A 4 -6.73 -8.76 -13.95
N LYS A 5 -7.53 -9.80 -14.21
CA LYS A 5 -7.63 -10.95 -13.29
C LYS A 5 -6.35 -11.78 -13.25
N TRP A 6 -5.51 -11.67 -14.28
CA TRP A 6 -4.24 -12.38 -14.38
C TRP A 6 -3.23 -11.81 -13.38
N PHE A 7 -3.08 -10.47 -13.29
CA PHE A 7 -2.16 -9.80 -12.37
C PHE A 7 -2.32 -10.19 -10.90
N PHE A 8 -3.56 -10.31 -10.40
CA PHE A 8 -3.81 -10.61 -8.98
C PHE A 8 -3.68 -12.09 -8.60
N ASN A 9 -3.65 -13.00 -9.57
CA ASN A 9 -3.67 -14.45 -9.36
C ASN A 9 -2.56 -15.17 -10.15
N GLN A 10 -1.43 -14.49 -10.40
CA GLN A 10 -0.29 -15.20 -10.96
C GLN A 10 0.24 -16.20 -9.92
N PRO A 11 0.51 -17.46 -10.30
CA PRO A 11 1.04 -18.51 -9.41
C PRO A 11 2.53 -18.28 -9.07
N CYS A 12 2.98 -17.02 -9.08
CA CYS A 12 4.35 -16.67 -8.75
C CYS A 12 4.54 -16.69 -7.24
N LYS A 13 5.72 -17.18 -6.85
CA LYS A 13 6.08 -17.29 -5.45
C LYS A 13 6.25 -15.87 -4.91
N VAL A 14 5.45 -15.51 -3.91
CA VAL A 14 5.65 -14.30 -3.10
C VAL A 14 7.12 -14.27 -2.65
N PRO A 15 7.84 -13.15 -2.80
CA PRO A 15 9.22 -13.06 -2.38
C PRO A 15 9.36 -13.33 -0.88
N GLU A 16 10.55 -13.74 -0.47
CA GLU A 16 10.86 -13.87 0.94
C GLU A 16 10.75 -12.49 1.61
N LYS A 17 9.99 -12.41 2.71
CA LYS A 17 9.79 -11.14 3.42
C LYS A 17 11.09 -10.77 4.17
N PRO A 18 11.67 -9.59 3.94
CA PRO A 18 12.83 -9.13 4.70
C PRO A 18 12.53 -8.98 6.20
N ASP A 19 13.51 -9.25 7.06
CA ASP A 19 13.35 -9.28 8.53
C ASP A 19 12.91 -7.94 9.13
N ASN A 20 13.27 -6.83 8.49
CA ASN A 20 12.90 -5.47 8.89
C ASN A 20 11.50 -5.05 8.44
N VAL A 21 10.81 -5.85 7.62
CA VAL A 21 9.41 -5.61 7.24
C VAL A 21 8.48 -6.18 8.32
N PRO A 22 7.50 -5.40 8.83
CA PRO A 22 6.56 -5.90 9.83
C PRO A 22 5.80 -7.15 9.38
N ARG A 23 5.50 -8.03 10.35
CA ARG A 23 4.70 -9.26 10.10
C ARG A 23 3.32 -8.94 9.51
N SER A 24 2.74 -7.83 9.92
CA SER A 24 1.47 -7.25 9.46
C SER A 24 1.49 -6.78 8.00
N ALA A 25 2.66 -6.52 7.41
CA ALA A 25 2.75 -6.09 6.03
C ALA A 25 2.40 -7.25 5.07
N VAL A 26 1.71 -6.94 3.99
CA VAL A 26 1.27 -7.90 2.98
C VAL A 26 1.91 -7.57 1.64
N TRP A 27 2.34 -8.59 0.91
CA TRP A 27 2.88 -8.44 -0.43
C TRP A 27 1.80 -7.97 -1.39
N LYS A 28 2.11 -6.91 -2.16
CA LYS A 28 1.30 -6.36 -3.24
C LYS A 28 2.18 -6.18 -4.45
N GLY A 29 2.10 -7.13 -5.37
CA GLY A 29 2.91 -7.18 -6.57
C GLY A 29 2.52 -8.38 -7.42
N ASP A 30 3.14 -8.47 -8.58
CA ASP A 30 3.02 -9.59 -9.50
C ASP A 30 4.31 -10.43 -9.53
N CYS A 31 4.61 -11.09 -10.65
CA CYS A 31 5.83 -11.87 -10.82
C CYS A 31 7.10 -11.02 -11.00
N ASP A 32 6.96 -9.78 -11.44
CA ASP A 32 8.06 -8.93 -11.90
C ASP A 32 8.39 -7.83 -10.89
N GLU A 33 7.38 -7.27 -10.21
CA GLU A 33 7.57 -6.18 -9.25
C GLU A 33 6.50 -6.12 -8.15
N GLY A 34 6.87 -5.59 -6.99
CA GLY A 34 5.90 -5.28 -5.95
C GLY A 34 6.47 -4.58 -4.72
N GLN A 35 5.62 -4.42 -3.71
CA GLN A 35 5.96 -3.79 -2.44
C GLN A 35 5.27 -4.51 -1.28
N TRP A 36 5.88 -4.41 -0.11
CA TRP A 36 5.21 -4.79 1.13
C TRP A 36 4.41 -3.60 1.65
N ILE A 37 3.15 -3.83 2.00
CA ILE A 37 2.23 -2.77 2.44
C ILE A 37 1.65 -3.12 3.79
N GLU A 38 1.74 -2.21 4.76
CA GLU A 38 1.16 -2.34 6.09
C GLU A 38 0.07 -1.29 6.29
N LEU A 39 -1.11 -1.72 6.73
CA LEU A 39 -2.12 -0.82 7.30
C LEU A 39 -1.76 -0.52 8.76
N VAL A 40 -1.42 0.74 9.05
CA VAL A 40 -1.02 1.19 10.40
C VAL A 40 -2.24 1.62 11.22
N SER A 41 -3.12 2.42 10.63
CA SER A 41 -4.31 2.92 11.32
C SER A 41 -5.40 3.36 10.34
N MET A 42 -6.63 3.44 10.84
CA MET A 42 -7.80 3.93 10.09
C MET A 42 -8.47 5.06 10.85
N ARG A 43 -8.86 6.09 10.12
CA ARG A 43 -9.71 7.21 10.55
C ARG A 43 -10.90 7.30 9.59
N GLU A 44 -11.83 8.20 9.88
CA GLU A 44 -13.07 8.36 9.10
C GLU A 44 -12.78 8.63 7.61
N ASP A 45 -11.86 9.56 7.32
CA ASP A 45 -11.56 10.01 5.96
C ASP A 45 -10.16 9.62 5.46
N THR A 46 -9.33 9.05 6.32
CA THR A 46 -7.95 8.68 5.97
C THR A 46 -7.55 7.31 6.50
N CYS A 47 -6.60 6.69 5.83
CA CYS A 47 -5.96 5.44 6.26
C CYS A 47 -4.45 5.63 6.23
N ARG A 48 -3.76 5.27 7.31
CA ARG A 48 -2.30 5.33 7.34
C ARG A 48 -1.71 4.03 6.81
N PHE A 49 -0.88 4.14 5.79
CA PHE A 49 -0.15 3.01 5.24
C PHE A 49 1.35 3.24 5.33
N ARG A 50 2.07 2.13 5.47
CA ARG A 50 3.51 2.05 5.23
C ARG A 50 3.79 1.17 4.04
N ILE A 51 4.71 1.60 3.20
CA ILE A 51 5.12 0.92 1.98
C ILE A 51 6.61 0.67 2.07
N TYR A 52 7.04 -0.58 1.85
CA TYR A 52 8.42 -1.00 1.96
C TYR A 52 8.91 -1.62 0.64
N GLN A 53 10.21 -1.43 0.37
CA GLN A 53 10.94 -2.03 -0.74
C GLN A 53 10.85 -3.56 -0.74
N GLU A 54 10.83 -4.17 -1.92
CA GLU A 54 10.73 -5.62 -2.08
C GLU A 54 11.99 -6.35 -1.61
N TYR A 55 13.18 -5.85 -1.96
CA TYR A 55 14.44 -6.57 -1.77
C TYR A 55 15.03 -6.45 -0.36
N ASP A 56 15.06 -5.23 0.19
CA ASP A 56 15.76 -4.93 1.45
C ASP A 56 14.82 -4.49 2.58
N GLY A 57 13.51 -4.40 2.30
CA GLY A 57 12.51 -4.00 3.28
C GLY A 57 12.62 -2.55 3.75
N SER A 58 13.41 -1.71 3.09
CA SER A 58 13.54 -0.30 3.46
C SER A 58 12.20 0.42 3.32
N LEU A 59 11.89 1.31 4.27
CA LEU A 59 10.67 2.10 4.26
C LEU A 59 10.72 3.12 3.11
N ILE A 60 9.80 3.00 2.16
CA ILE A 60 9.63 3.94 1.04
C ILE A 60 8.76 5.12 1.47
N LEU A 61 7.63 4.83 2.13
CA LEU A 61 6.64 5.83 2.47
C LEU A 61 5.86 5.42 3.72
N ASP A 62 5.72 6.35 4.67
CA ASP A 62 4.79 6.26 5.79
C ASP A 62 3.91 7.51 5.74
N ALA A 63 2.63 7.36 5.37
CA ALA A 63 1.75 8.50 5.17
C ALA A 63 0.29 8.14 5.50
N ASP A 64 -0.46 9.18 5.85
CA ASP A 64 -1.92 9.11 5.76
C ASP A 64 -2.32 9.21 4.28
N PHE A 65 -3.32 8.44 3.87
CA PHE A 65 -3.88 8.47 2.53
C PHE A 65 -5.35 8.87 2.60
N TYR A 66 -5.78 9.72 1.66
CA TYR A 66 -7.19 10.12 1.52
C TYR A 66 -7.81 9.48 0.28
N TYR A 67 -9.13 9.31 0.34
CA TYR A 67 -9.91 8.73 -0.75
C TYR A 67 -10.11 9.74 -1.88
N VAL A 68 -9.82 9.32 -3.11
CA VAL A 68 -10.09 10.08 -4.34
C VAL A 68 -11.09 9.31 -5.19
N ASP A 69 -12.18 9.97 -5.59
CA ASP A 69 -13.24 9.41 -6.44
C ASP A 69 -13.91 8.14 -5.89
N CYS A 70 -13.91 8.00 -4.55
CA CYS A 70 -14.51 6.87 -3.83
C CYS A 70 -15.80 7.29 -3.13
N GLU A 71 -16.91 7.43 -3.87
CA GLU A 71 -18.17 7.92 -3.29
C GLU A 71 -18.75 7.00 -2.19
N ASN A 72 -18.76 5.68 -2.42
CA ASN A 72 -19.47 4.71 -1.57
C ASN A 72 -18.60 3.56 -1.05
N PHE A 73 -17.27 3.67 -1.17
CA PHE A 73 -16.35 2.62 -0.76
C PHE A 73 -15.35 3.13 0.26
N ARG A 74 -15.20 2.37 1.35
CA ARG A 74 -14.21 2.62 2.40
C ARG A 74 -13.53 1.32 2.77
N LEU A 75 -12.24 1.41 3.04
CA LEU A 75 -11.48 0.31 3.59
C LEU A 75 -11.86 0.06 5.05
N THR A 76 -11.79 -1.20 5.43
CA THR A 76 -11.86 -1.68 6.80
C THR A 76 -10.65 -2.55 7.08
N LYS A 77 -10.38 -2.80 8.36
CA LYS A 77 -9.30 -3.71 8.76
C LYS A 77 -9.43 -5.10 8.14
N ASP A 78 -10.66 -5.52 7.83
CA ASP A 78 -10.95 -6.85 7.31
C ASP A 78 -10.89 -6.94 5.79
N ASN A 79 -11.07 -5.82 5.07
CA ASN A 79 -11.17 -5.83 3.60
C ASN A 79 -9.94 -5.29 2.87
N TRP A 80 -9.06 -4.51 3.52
CA TRP A 80 -8.03 -3.75 2.81
C TRP A 80 -7.09 -4.63 1.99
N VAL A 81 -6.78 -5.82 2.49
CA VAL A 81 -5.92 -6.78 1.80
C VAL A 81 -6.52 -7.17 0.45
N GLU A 82 -7.83 -7.28 0.30
CA GLU A 82 -8.42 -7.73 -0.96
C GLU A 82 -8.61 -6.61 -1.99
N HIS A 83 -8.53 -5.36 -1.54
CA HIS A 83 -8.94 -4.20 -2.34
C HIS A 83 -7.80 -3.28 -2.72
N ILE A 84 -6.62 -3.40 -2.11
CA ILE A 84 -5.47 -2.56 -2.45
C ILE A 84 -4.56 -3.23 -3.48
N ALA A 85 -4.17 -2.44 -4.49
CA ALA A 85 -3.00 -2.65 -5.34
C ALA A 85 -2.08 -1.43 -5.27
N TYR A 86 -0.79 -1.60 -5.52
CA TYR A 86 0.15 -0.49 -5.64
C TYR A 86 0.53 -0.29 -7.11
N PHE A 87 0.32 0.91 -7.63
CA PHE A 87 0.68 1.27 -9.00
C PHE A 87 1.24 2.70 -9.03
N GLY A 88 2.46 2.84 -9.57
CA GLY A 88 3.18 4.11 -9.63
C GLY A 88 3.46 4.67 -8.24
N ASN A 89 2.65 5.64 -7.81
CA ASN A 89 2.77 6.33 -6.51
C ASN A 89 1.48 6.30 -5.66
N ASN A 90 0.43 5.62 -6.12
CA ASN A 90 -0.87 5.57 -5.45
C ASN A 90 -1.22 4.14 -5.03
N LEU A 91 -2.12 4.04 -4.04
CA LEU A 91 -2.76 2.78 -3.70
C LEU A 91 -4.11 2.74 -4.44
N GLU A 92 -4.19 1.94 -5.50
CA GLU A 92 -5.43 1.77 -6.26
C GLU A 92 -6.41 0.88 -5.51
N LEU A 93 -7.70 1.28 -5.51
CA LEU A 93 -8.77 0.52 -4.87
C LEU A 93 -9.58 -0.21 -5.94
N TYR A 94 -9.50 -1.54 -5.93
CA TYR A 94 -10.24 -2.35 -6.88
C TYR A 94 -11.70 -2.53 -6.45
N ASP A 95 -12.63 -2.06 -7.28
CA ASP A 95 -14.04 -2.42 -7.19
C ASP A 95 -14.35 -3.55 -8.20
N LYS A 96 -14.54 -4.77 -7.68
CA LYS A 96 -14.85 -5.96 -8.51
C LYS A 96 -16.16 -5.78 -9.31
N SER A 97 -17.06 -4.91 -8.84
CA SER A 97 -18.37 -4.67 -9.44
C SER A 97 -18.34 -3.62 -10.56
N ASN A 98 -17.33 -2.74 -10.56
CA ASN A 98 -17.18 -1.69 -11.56
C ASN A 98 -15.69 -1.42 -11.89
N PRO A 99 -15.08 -2.20 -12.80
CA PRO A 99 -13.66 -2.09 -13.13
C PRO A 99 -13.28 -0.77 -13.83
N ASN A 100 -14.24 0.05 -14.27
CA ASN A 100 -13.97 1.36 -14.87
C ASN A 100 -13.97 2.50 -13.86
N LYS A 101 -14.37 2.24 -12.60
CA LYS A 101 -14.34 3.24 -11.53
C LYS A 101 -12.90 3.42 -11.06
N ARG A 102 -12.35 4.62 -11.25
CA ARG A 102 -11.03 5.00 -10.72
C ARG A 102 -11.17 5.50 -9.28
N CYS A 103 -11.37 4.60 -8.33
CA CYS A 103 -11.27 4.92 -6.90
C CYS A 103 -9.86 4.58 -6.42
N TYR A 104 -9.19 5.50 -5.76
CA TYR A 104 -7.83 5.29 -5.26
C TYR A 104 -7.56 6.08 -3.99
N LEU A 105 -6.44 5.75 -3.36
CA LEU A 105 -5.90 6.40 -2.19
C LEU A 105 -4.64 7.17 -2.59
N ALA A 106 -4.66 8.48 -2.34
CA ALA A 106 -3.53 9.37 -2.58
C ALA A 106 -2.83 9.72 -1.27
N PRO A 107 -1.49 9.75 -1.24
CA PRO A 107 -0.73 10.09 -0.03
C PRO A 107 -0.88 11.58 0.31
N ILE A 108 -1.00 11.86 1.60
CA ILE A 108 -0.93 13.21 2.17
C ILE A 108 0.54 13.52 2.46
N TYR A 109 1.02 14.65 1.96
CA TYR A 109 2.37 15.16 2.21
C TYR A 109 2.34 16.33 3.23
N PRO A 110 3.40 16.49 4.06
CA PRO A 110 4.60 15.66 4.12
C PRO A 110 4.33 14.30 4.78
N PRO A 111 5.08 13.24 4.41
CA PRO A 111 4.95 11.94 5.06
C PRO A 111 5.52 11.98 6.47
N TYR A 112 5.21 10.96 7.25
CA TYR A 112 5.91 10.67 8.49
C TYR A 112 7.33 10.23 8.16
N TYR A 113 8.31 10.99 8.60
CA TYR A 113 9.71 10.56 8.57
C TYR A 113 10.00 9.73 9.82
N ASP A 114 10.76 8.64 9.66
CA ASP A 114 11.29 7.93 10.82
C ASP A 114 12.14 8.92 11.64
N ALA A 115 11.80 9.06 12.93
CA ALA A 115 12.46 9.99 13.84
C ALA A 115 13.95 9.66 14.11
N TYR A 116 14.50 8.64 13.46
CA TYR A 116 15.92 8.28 13.52
C TYR A 116 16.82 9.19 12.67
N SER A 117 16.27 10.08 11.84
CA SER A 117 17.07 11.03 11.03
C SER A 117 17.27 12.41 11.68
N LEU A 118 16.85 12.63 12.93
CA LEU A 118 17.00 13.91 13.64
C LEU A 118 17.96 13.86 14.85
N VAL A 119 18.74 12.79 15.01
CA VAL A 119 19.76 12.69 16.07
C VAL A 119 21.17 12.75 15.46
N THR A 120 21.50 13.87 14.81
CA THR A 120 22.86 14.40 14.53
C THR A 120 22.64 15.73 13.81
N VAL A 121 23.11 16.91 14.19
CA VAL A 121 24.20 17.38 15.05
C VAL A 121 23.74 18.68 15.72
N LYS A 122 23.87 18.80 17.03
CA LYS A 122 24.13 20.09 17.68
C LYS A 122 25.48 19.95 18.37
N GLU A 123 26.51 20.43 17.71
CA GLU A 123 27.71 20.98 18.34
C GLU A 123 27.67 22.50 18.14
#